data_AF-A0A5K1FYQ4-F1
#
_entry.id   AF-A0A5K1FYQ4-F1
#
_cell.length_a   1.000
_cell.length_b   1.000
_cell.length_c   1.000
_cell.angle_alpha   90.00
_cell.angle_beta   90.00
_cell.angle_gamma   90.00
#
_symmetry.space_group_name_H-M   'P 1'
#
loop_
_entity.id
_entity.type
_entity.pdbx_description
1 polymer ?
#
loop_
_entity_poly.entity_id
_entity_poly.type
_entity_poly.pdbx_seq_one_letter_code
_entity_poly.pdbx_strand_id
1 'polypeptide(L)'
;GEDALLQAMEKRHRSEWKKPTHNPKKLNNMKKKMAQLEWFMKFCKKGGYNYYDYYKRSQTFGREEVNVRTDIKTFLVDYWEKEVKKVENKPQTQEAPFRDSWLFGGNNCRRMVEPLHIAEYYTKGGKDYLKHREPHFAKLEGWEQADSAKKEKTGAAPMKEEPKGKSAPPNVTHDSCFWAHVEEAALKLPDLENGGEAKKEEIRQELREFEDYVMKLVNDYWLSPDAFFEGSSFMVWWRRYWEMLQRVEPDSDRDSRPFIVFMSKDGYLNYVNSAQ
;
A
#
# COMPACT_ATOMS: atom_id res chain seq x y z
N GLY A 1 -15.06 10.29 -53.61
CA GLY A 1 -16.08 11.03 -52.85
C GLY A 1 -15.73 10.95 -51.39
N GLU A 2 -15.93 12.05 -50.65
CA GLU A 2 -15.60 12.18 -49.22
C GLU A 2 -16.16 11.05 -48.36
N ASP A 3 -17.31 10.48 -48.76
CA ASP A 3 -17.96 9.34 -48.12
C ASP A 3 -17.12 8.05 -48.14
N ALA A 4 -16.38 7.79 -49.23
CA ALA A 4 -15.47 6.64 -49.32
C ALA A 4 -14.22 6.81 -48.44
N LEU A 5 -13.82 8.06 -48.21
CA LEU A 5 -12.70 8.44 -47.35
C LEU A 5 -13.09 8.29 -45.86
N LEU A 6 -14.31 8.72 -45.49
CA LEU A 6 -14.89 8.48 -44.16
C LEU A 6 -15.00 6.98 -43.87
N GLN A 7 -15.55 6.19 -44.80
CA GLN A 7 -15.68 4.75 -44.62
C GLN A 7 -14.31 4.07 -44.48
N ALA A 8 -13.30 4.50 -45.23
CA ALA A 8 -11.94 3.97 -45.10
C ALA A 8 -11.30 4.32 -43.75
N MET A 9 -11.51 5.55 -43.26
CA MET A 9 -11.04 6.00 -41.94
C MET A 9 -11.74 5.24 -40.81
N GLU A 10 -13.05 5.04 -40.88
CA GLU A 10 -13.79 4.25 -39.89
C GLU A 10 -13.39 2.77 -39.92
N LYS A 11 -13.10 2.19 -41.09
CA LYS A 11 -12.62 0.81 -41.22
C LYS A 11 -11.21 0.65 -40.63
N ARG A 12 -10.35 1.67 -40.78
CA ARG A 12 -9.05 1.76 -40.09
C ARG A 12 -9.22 1.86 -38.58
N HIS A 13 -10.12 2.72 -38.11
CA HIS A 13 -10.40 2.92 -36.68
C HIS A 13 -10.97 1.64 -36.04
N ARG A 14 -11.90 0.94 -36.73
CA ARG A 14 -12.45 -0.36 -36.30
C ARG A 14 -11.43 -1.50 -36.34
N SER A 15 -10.49 -1.51 -37.29
CA SER A 15 -9.43 -2.53 -37.35
C SER A 15 -8.32 -2.32 -36.31
N GLU A 16 -8.03 -1.07 -35.94
CA GLU A 16 -7.17 -0.75 -34.80
C GLU A 16 -7.82 -1.14 -33.46
N TRP A 17 -9.15 -1.02 -33.36
CA TRP A 17 -9.94 -1.46 -32.20
C TRP A 17 -10.11 -2.99 -32.08
N LYS A 18 -10.02 -3.73 -33.19
CA LYS A 18 -10.07 -5.21 -33.21
C LYS A 18 -8.73 -5.89 -32.92
N LYS A 19 -7.62 -5.15 -32.85
CA LYS A 19 -6.40 -5.71 -32.28
C LYS A 19 -6.62 -5.79 -30.77
N PRO A 20 -6.38 -6.95 -30.12
CA PRO A 20 -6.34 -6.98 -28.68
C PRO A 20 -5.34 -5.92 -28.23
N THR A 21 -5.82 -4.84 -27.61
CA THR A 21 -5.00 -3.90 -26.84
C THR A 21 -4.22 -4.61 -25.72
N HIS A 22 -4.61 -5.86 -25.48
CA HIS A 22 -4.15 -6.78 -24.50
C HIS A 22 -3.22 -7.83 -25.11
N ASN A 23 -1.92 -7.77 -24.80
CA ASN A 23 -1.01 -8.87 -25.12
C ASN A 23 -1.22 -9.99 -24.08
N PRO A 24 -1.87 -11.12 -24.42
CA PRO A 24 -2.22 -12.15 -23.45
C PRO A 24 -1.00 -12.78 -22.77
N LYS A 25 0.16 -12.79 -23.46
CA LYS A 25 1.43 -13.22 -22.87
C LYS A 25 1.90 -12.26 -21.77
N LYS A 26 1.75 -10.94 -21.96
CA LYS A 26 2.11 -9.95 -20.93
C LYS A 26 1.19 -10.01 -19.72
N LEU A 27 -0.13 -10.16 -19.91
CA LEU A 27 -1.05 -10.36 -18.79
C LEU A 27 -0.73 -11.63 -18.02
N ASN A 28 -0.53 -12.76 -18.71
CA ASN A 28 -0.18 -14.02 -18.06
C ASN A 28 1.14 -13.92 -17.29
N ASN A 29 2.13 -13.20 -17.82
CA ASN A 29 3.37 -12.95 -17.09
C ASN A 29 3.13 -12.07 -15.85
N MET A 30 2.32 -11.01 -15.95
CA MET A 30 1.94 -10.22 -14.77
C MET A 30 1.25 -11.08 -13.70
N LYS A 31 0.27 -11.90 -14.07
CA LYS A 31 -0.40 -12.82 -13.14
C LYS A 31 0.57 -13.80 -12.49
N LYS A 32 1.53 -14.34 -13.24
CA LYS A 32 2.60 -15.20 -12.70
C LYS A 32 3.47 -14.45 -11.69
N LYS A 33 3.84 -13.20 -11.99
CA LYS A 33 4.66 -12.36 -11.10
C LYS A 33 3.91 -11.97 -9.83
N MET A 34 2.62 -11.67 -9.93
CA MET A 34 1.73 -11.49 -8.77
C MET A 34 1.68 -12.74 -7.89
N ALA A 35 1.47 -13.92 -8.49
CA ALA A 35 1.49 -15.18 -7.74
C ALA A 35 2.86 -15.41 -7.06
N GLN A 36 3.98 -15.17 -7.75
CA GLN A 36 5.32 -15.28 -7.14
C GLN A 36 5.47 -14.33 -5.94
N LEU A 37 4.93 -13.11 -6.02
CA LEU A 37 4.94 -12.16 -4.92
C LEU A 37 4.08 -12.63 -3.73
N GLU A 38 2.88 -13.16 -3.98
CA GLU A 38 2.04 -13.75 -2.94
C GLU A 38 2.72 -14.93 -2.24
N TRP A 39 3.40 -15.79 -3.01
CA TRP A 39 4.19 -16.90 -2.47
C TRP A 39 5.34 -16.40 -1.60
N PHE A 40 6.03 -15.33 -2.02
CA PHE A 40 7.06 -14.69 -1.21
C PHE A 40 6.48 -14.14 0.10
N MET A 41 5.34 -13.44 0.06
CA MET A 41 4.70 -12.94 1.28
C MET A 41 4.35 -14.07 2.25
N LYS A 42 3.78 -15.17 1.75
CA LYS A 42 3.49 -16.37 2.55
C LYS A 42 4.75 -17.00 3.14
N PHE A 43 5.84 -17.02 2.38
CA PHE A 43 7.14 -17.51 2.86
C PHE A 43 7.67 -16.66 4.02
N CYS A 44 7.64 -15.33 3.91
CA CYS A 44 8.03 -14.43 5.00
C CYS A 44 7.18 -14.66 6.25
N LYS A 45 5.85 -14.74 6.07
CA LYS A 45 4.91 -14.97 7.16
C LYS A 45 5.20 -16.25 7.94
N LYS A 46 5.49 -17.35 7.24
CA LYS A 46 5.90 -18.63 7.86
C LYS A 46 7.19 -18.52 8.68
N GLY A 47 8.08 -17.61 8.30
CA GLY A 47 9.32 -17.32 9.02
C GLY A 47 9.15 -16.33 10.18
N GLY A 48 7.93 -15.83 10.45
CA GLY A 48 7.68 -14.82 11.49
C GLY A 48 8.08 -13.39 11.09
N TYR A 49 8.21 -13.11 9.78
CA TYR A 49 8.56 -11.80 9.26
C TYR A 49 7.47 -11.27 8.35
N ASN A 50 7.22 -9.97 8.37
CA ASN A 50 6.45 -9.35 7.29
C ASN A 50 7.37 -9.16 6.08
N TYR A 51 6.76 -9.18 4.91
CA TYR A 51 7.50 -9.17 3.65
C TYR A 51 8.21 -7.83 3.38
N TYR A 52 7.70 -6.73 3.94
CA TYR A 52 8.34 -5.40 3.87
C TYR A 52 9.71 -5.42 4.56
N ASP A 53 9.74 -5.80 5.85
CA ASP A 53 10.96 -5.83 6.65
C ASP A 53 11.95 -6.89 6.16
N TYR A 54 11.43 -8.04 5.71
CA TYR A 54 12.26 -9.08 5.11
C TYR A 54 12.96 -8.56 3.84
N TYR A 55 12.21 -7.88 2.96
CA TYR A 55 12.77 -7.29 1.74
C TYR A 55 13.76 -6.18 2.08
N LYS A 56 13.41 -5.24 2.96
CA LYS A 56 14.28 -4.14 3.42
C LYS A 56 15.61 -4.68 3.95
N ARG A 57 15.57 -5.68 4.84
CA ARG A 57 16.75 -6.36 5.40
C ARG A 57 17.60 -7.01 4.29
N SER A 58 16.96 -7.65 3.32
CA SER A 58 17.69 -8.31 2.23
C SER A 58 18.49 -7.31 1.38
N GLN A 59 17.96 -6.10 1.16
CA GLN A 59 18.68 -5.01 0.48
C GLN A 59 19.90 -4.55 1.26
N THR A 60 19.81 -4.48 2.60
CA THR A 60 20.92 -4.10 3.46
C THR A 60 22.06 -5.12 3.47
N PHE A 61 21.75 -6.42 3.39
CA PHE A 61 22.74 -7.50 3.55
C PHE A 61 23.14 -8.21 2.24
N GLY A 62 22.74 -7.71 1.07
CA GLY A 62 23.28 -8.14 -0.24
C GLY A 62 23.10 -9.62 -0.58
N ARG A 63 21.93 -10.23 -0.33
CA ARG A 63 21.69 -11.67 -0.63
C ARG A 63 21.33 -11.90 -2.10
N GLU A 64 21.75 -13.02 -2.71
CA GLU A 64 21.40 -13.37 -4.11
C GLU A 64 19.87 -13.41 -4.38
N GLU A 65 19.07 -13.81 -3.38
CA GLU A 65 17.60 -13.80 -3.46
C GLU A 65 16.99 -12.39 -3.60
N VAL A 66 17.76 -11.33 -3.34
CA VAL A 66 17.37 -9.93 -3.57
C VAL A 66 17.09 -9.72 -5.05
N ASN A 67 17.86 -10.35 -5.94
CA ASN A 67 17.75 -10.16 -7.38
C ASN A 67 16.39 -10.66 -7.89
N VAL A 68 15.97 -11.87 -7.50
CA VAL A 68 14.67 -12.44 -7.94
C VAL A 68 13.48 -11.60 -7.46
N ARG A 69 13.51 -11.12 -6.21
CA ARG A 69 12.44 -10.30 -5.64
C ARG A 69 12.40 -8.90 -6.27
N THR A 70 13.58 -8.34 -6.51
CA THR A 70 13.72 -7.06 -7.21
C THR A 70 13.22 -7.17 -8.65
N ASP A 71 13.52 -8.26 -9.35
CA ASP A 71 13.02 -8.52 -10.70
C ASP A 71 11.48 -8.62 -10.75
N ILE A 72 10.87 -9.29 -9.76
CA ILE A 72 9.41 -9.38 -9.65
C ILE A 72 8.80 -7.99 -9.45
N LYS A 73 9.31 -7.24 -8.47
CA LYS A 73 8.87 -5.86 -8.17
C LYS A 73 9.01 -4.96 -9.40
N THR A 74 10.21 -4.90 -9.98
CA THR A 74 10.51 -4.05 -11.15
C THR A 74 9.60 -4.39 -12.32
N PHE A 75 9.38 -5.67 -12.62
CA PHE A 75 8.45 -6.07 -13.67
C PHE A 75 7.02 -5.57 -13.43
N LEU A 76 6.51 -5.68 -12.19
CA LEU A 76 5.14 -5.29 -11.84
C LEU A 76 4.97 -3.77 -11.90
N VAL A 77 5.92 -3.00 -11.38
CA VAL A 77 5.96 -1.53 -11.50
C VAL A 77 5.94 -1.12 -12.97
N ASP A 78 6.87 -1.64 -13.77
CA ASP A 78 6.96 -1.37 -15.20
C ASP A 78 5.68 -1.69 -15.97
N TYR A 79 5.03 -2.80 -15.60
CA TYR A 79 3.79 -3.23 -16.24
C TYR A 79 2.68 -2.23 -15.95
N TRP A 80 2.44 -1.91 -14.68
CA TRP A 80 1.33 -1.03 -14.28
C TRP A 80 1.57 0.42 -14.66
N GLU A 81 2.80 0.91 -14.63
CA GLU A 81 3.13 2.25 -15.13
C GLU A 81 2.74 2.38 -16.62
N LYS A 82 3.04 1.36 -17.43
CA LYS A 82 2.65 1.31 -18.85
C LYS A 82 1.13 1.20 -19.03
N GLU A 83 0.44 0.40 -18.22
CA GLU A 83 -1.03 0.28 -18.31
C GLU A 83 -1.74 1.57 -17.89
N VAL A 84 -1.29 2.24 -16.82
CA VAL A 84 -1.80 3.55 -16.38
C VAL A 84 -1.61 4.59 -17.49
N LYS A 85 -0.41 4.71 -18.06
CA LYS A 85 -0.13 5.64 -19.18
C LYS A 85 -1.03 5.39 -20.39
N LYS A 86 -1.38 4.13 -20.69
CA LYS A 86 -2.31 3.81 -21.79
C LYS A 86 -3.72 4.34 -21.52
N VAL A 87 -4.22 4.16 -20.30
CA VAL A 87 -5.55 4.63 -19.90
C VAL A 87 -5.63 6.15 -19.92
N GLU A 88 -4.56 6.84 -19.52
CA GLU A 88 -4.51 8.31 -19.58
C GLU A 88 -4.49 8.85 -21.01
N ASN A 89 -3.65 8.26 -21.88
CA ASN A 89 -3.52 8.71 -23.27
C ASN A 89 -4.73 8.35 -24.12
N LYS A 90 -5.49 7.33 -23.74
CA LYS A 90 -6.72 6.88 -24.40
C LYS A 90 -7.71 6.45 -23.32
N PRO A 91 -8.54 7.37 -22.79
CA PRO A 91 -9.58 7.02 -21.82
C PRO A 91 -10.42 5.90 -22.39
N GLN A 92 -10.29 4.69 -21.82
CA GLN A 92 -11.00 3.53 -22.32
C GLN A 92 -12.50 3.73 -22.15
N THR A 93 -13.26 3.73 -23.26
CA THR A 93 -14.73 3.59 -23.28
C THR A 93 -15.16 2.13 -23.09
N GLN A 94 -14.39 1.35 -22.32
CA GLN A 94 -14.66 -0.07 -22.11
C GLN A 94 -15.84 -0.27 -21.16
N GLU A 95 -16.55 -1.38 -21.33
CA GLU A 95 -17.69 -1.77 -20.50
C GLU A 95 -17.33 -1.78 -19.01
N ALA A 96 -18.25 -1.30 -18.16
CA ALA A 96 -18.03 -1.14 -16.72
C ALA A 96 -17.40 -2.37 -16.01
N PRO A 97 -17.79 -3.62 -16.30
CA PRO A 97 -17.21 -4.80 -15.64
C PRO A 97 -15.72 -5.02 -15.92
N PHE A 98 -15.23 -4.64 -17.10
CA PHE A 98 -13.80 -4.75 -17.43
C PHE A 98 -13.00 -3.70 -16.65
N ARG A 99 -13.54 -2.49 -16.52
CA ARG A 99 -12.94 -1.41 -15.75
C ARG A 99 -12.85 -1.78 -14.26
N ASP A 100 -13.89 -2.40 -13.71
CA ASP A 100 -13.89 -2.88 -12.32
C ASP A 100 -12.80 -3.94 -12.08
N SER A 101 -12.69 -4.96 -12.95
CA SER A 101 -11.68 -6.02 -12.81
C SER A 101 -10.24 -5.49 -12.98
N TRP A 102 -10.03 -4.55 -13.90
CA TRP A 102 -8.71 -3.93 -14.11
C TRP A 102 -8.30 -3.04 -12.93
N LEU A 103 -9.22 -2.21 -12.41
CA LEU A 103 -8.98 -1.37 -11.23
C LEU A 103 -8.70 -2.23 -10.00
N PHE A 104 -9.44 -3.32 -9.80
CA PHE A 104 -9.17 -4.28 -8.73
C PHE A 104 -7.75 -4.86 -8.85
N GLY A 105 -7.37 -5.35 -10.04
CA GLY A 105 -6.04 -5.91 -10.28
C GLY A 105 -4.92 -4.88 -10.05
N GLY A 106 -5.14 -3.64 -10.48
CA GLY A 106 -4.17 -2.54 -10.32
C GLY A 106 -3.97 -2.15 -8.86
N ASN A 107 -5.07 -2.00 -8.11
CA ASN A 107 -4.99 -1.65 -6.69
C ASN A 107 -4.46 -2.79 -5.82
N ASN A 108 -4.78 -4.04 -6.14
CA ASN A 108 -4.16 -5.19 -5.48
C ASN A 108 -2.64 -5.20 -5.70
N CYS A 109 -2.19 -4.95 -6.95
CA CYS A 109 -0.77 -4.84 -7.23
C CYS A 109 -0.11 -3.67 -6.50
N ARG A 110 -0.75 -2.49 -6.49
CA ARG A 110 -0.26 -1.31 -5.74
C ARG A 110 -0.04 -1.65 -4.26
N ARG A 111 -1.05 -2.20 -3.59
CA ARG A 111 -0.96 -2.59 -2.16
C ARG A 111 0.13 -3.61 -1.85
N MET A 112 0.43 -4.51 -2.78
CA MET A 112 1.49 -5.50 -2.61
C MET A 112 2.90 -4.95 -2.91
N VAL A 113 3.04 -4.17 -3.99
CA VAL A 113 4.33 -3.80 -4.57
C VAL A 113 4.87 -2.48 -4.02
N GLU A 114 4.01 -1.51 -3.76
CA GLU A 114 4.44 -0.19 -3.29
C GLU A 114 5.21 -0.25 -1.96
N PRO A 115 4.86 -1.11 -0.98
CA PRO A 115 5.70 -1.35 0.20
C PRO A 115 7.14 -1.75 -0.12
N LEU A 116 7.38 -2.54 -1.17
CA LEU A 116 8.73 -2.92 -1.58
C LEU A 116 9.49 -1.74 -2.19
N HIS A 117 8.79 -0.87 -2.91
CA HIS A 117 9.35 0.36 -3.44
C HIS A 117 9.72 1.34 -2.30
N ILE A 118 8.85 1.47 -1.30
CA ILE A 118 9.10 2.25 -0.07
C ILE A 118 10.32 1.70 0.67
N ALA A 119 10.42 0.38 0.86
CA ALA A 119 11.54 -0.25 1.53
C ALA A 119 12.89 0.11 0.87
N GLU A 120 12.95 0.06 -0.46
CA GLU A 120 14.15 0.44 -1.21
C GLU A 120 14.46 1.94 -1.07
N TYR A 121 13.43 2.79 -1.15
CA TYR A 121 13.58 4.24 -1.03
C TYR A 121 14.22 4.65 0.30
N TYR A 122 13.71 4.15 1.43
CA TYR A 122 14.25 4.47 2.75
C TYR A 122 15.58 3.75 3.04
N THR A 123 15.82 2.56 2.47
CA THR A 123 17.14 1.89 2.59
C THR A 123 18.26 2.72 1.94
N LYS A 124 17.93 3.53 0.92
CA LYS A 124 18.87 4.45 0.26
C LYS A 124 18.96 5.82 0.95
N GLY A 125 18.35 6.00 2.13
CA GLY A 125 18.36 7.27 2.87
C GLY A 125 17.34 8.30 2.39
N GLY A 126 16.32 7.88 1.63
CA GLY A 126 15.21 8.74 1.25
C GLY A 126 14.39 9.25 2.45
N LYS A 127 13.66 10.35 2.23
CA LYS A 127 12.73 10.98 3.19
C LYS A 127 11.56 11.60 2.44
N ASP A 128 10.43 11.81 3.10
CA ASP A 128 9.21 12.37 2.49
C ASP A 128 8.74 11.56 1.27
N TYR A 129 8.64 10.23 1.38
CA TYR A 129 8.31 9.36 0.23
C TYR A 129 7.10 9.83 -0.57
N LEU A 130 6.06 10.37 0.08
CA LEU A 130 4.87 10.88 -0.58
C LEU A 130 5.15 11.98 -1.62
N LYS A 131 6.21 12.78 -1.43
CA LYS A 131 6.66 13.81 -2.40
C LYS A 131 7.37 13.20 -3.62
N HIS A 132 7.88 11.98 -3.47
CA HIS A 132 8.65 11.25 -4.47
C HIS A 132 7.92 10.02 -5.03
N ARG A 133 6.67 9.82 -4.60
CA ARG A 133 5.84 8.68 -4.96
C ARG A 133 5.64 8.63 -6.47
N GLU A 134 5.82 7.45 -7.05
CA GLU A 134 5.65 7.30 -8.49
C GLU A 134 4.21 7.63 -8.92
N PRO A 135 4.00 8.42 -9.99
CA PRO A 135 2.67 8.90 -10.36
C PRO A 135 1.65 7.80 -10.61
N HIS A 136 2.09 6.63 -11.07
CA HIS A 136 1.19 5.54 -11.42
C HIS A 136 0.49 4.92 -10.19
N PHE A 137 1.15 4.89 -9.01
CA PHE A 137 0.53 4.46 -7.76
C PHE A 137 -0.58 5.42 -7.32
N ALA A 138 -0.28 6.73 -7.30
CA ALA A 138 -1.25 7.76 -6.94
C ALA A 138 -2.47 7.78 -7.86
N LYS A 139 -2.27 7.52 -9.16
CA LYS A 139 -3.38 7.43 -10.14
C LYS A 139 -4.29 6.23 -9.89
N LEU A 140 -3.71 5.06 -9.64
CA LEU A 140 -4.48 3.84 -9.34
C LEU A 140 -5.35 4.02 -8.09
N GLU A 141 -4.78 4.61 -7.04
CA GLU A 141 -5.48 4.94 -5.80
C GLU A 141 -6.59 5.98 -6.02
N GLY A 142 -6.29 7.08 -6.73
CA GLY A 142 -7.29 8.10 -7.03
C GLY A 142 -8.47 7.56 -7.84
N TRP A 143 -8.24 6.63 -8.76
CA TRP A 143 -9.31 5.96 -9.50
C TRP A 143 -10.14 5.02 -8.62
N GLU A 144 -9.55 4.34 -7.65
CA GLU A 144 -10.28 3.51 -6.68
C GLU A 144 -11.19 4.34 -5.78
N GLN A 145 -10.68 5.45 -5.27
CA GLN A 145 -11.45 6.39 -4.44
C GLN A 145 -12.61 7.01 -5.22
N ALA A 146 -12.36 7.44 -6.47
CA ALA A 146 -13.39 7.99 -7.33
C ALA A 146 -14.47 6.96 -7.69
N ASP A 147 -14.11 5.69 -7.82
CA ASP A 147 -15.05 4.61 -8.12
C ASP A 147 -15.91 4.25 -6.90
N SER A 148 -15.30 4.20 -5.71
CA SER A 148 -15.98 3.99 -4.43
C SER A 148 -16.99 5.10 -4.15
N ALA A 149 -16.60 6.37 -4.31
CA ALA A 149 -17.48 7.52 -4.13
C ALA A 149 -18.67 7.55 -5.12
N LYS A 150 -18.50 6.99 -6.33
CA LYS A 150 -19.61 6.86 -7.31
C LYS A 150 -20.61 5.78 -6.90
N LYS A 151 -20.11 4.66 -6.36
CA LYS A 151 -20.94 3.55 -5.88
C LYS A 151 -21.79 3.99 -4.67
N GLU A 152 -21.22 4.74 -3.74
CA GLU A 152 -21.96 5.34 -2.62
C GLU A 152 -23.10 6.27 -3.07
N LYS A 153 -22.84 7.11 -4.08
CA LYS A 153 -23.84 8.08 -4.58
C LYS A 153 -24.97 7.45 -5.39
N THR A 154 -24.73 6.32 -6.04
CA THR A 154 -25.70 5.69 -6.95
C THR A 154 -26.62 4.70 -6.26
N GLY A 155 -26.40 4.41 -4.96
CA GLY A 155 -27.17 3.41 -4.21
C GLY A 155 -27.05 2.00 -4.79
N ALA A 156 -26.13 1.79 -5.75
CA ALA A 156 -25.78 0.46 -6.23
C ALA A 156 -25.24 -0.31 -5.04
N ALA A 157 -25.94 -1.37 -4.64
CA ALA A 157 -25.51 -2.21 -3.53
C ALA A 157 -24.02 -2.50 -3.70
N PRO A 158 -23.18 -2.19 -2.70
CA PRO A 158 -21.78 -2.54 -2.79
C PRO A 158 -21.74 -4.04 -3.08
N MET A 159 -20.94 -4.42 -4.08
CA MET A 159 -20.84 -5.78 -4.59
C MET A 159 -20.43 -6.71 -3.46
N LYS A 160 -21.40 -7.17 -2.66
CA LYS A 160 -21.21 -7.75 -1.31
C LYS A 160 -20.06 -7.07 -0.58
N GLU A 161 -20.35 -6.05 0.24
CA GLU A 161 -19.50 -5.85 1.42
C GLU A 161 -19.45 -7.19 2.15
N GLU A 162 -18.42 -7.99 1.88
CA GLU A 162 -18.00 -8.99 2.83
C GLU A 162 -17.81 -8.24 4.15
N PRO A 163 -18.28 -8.82 5.27
CA PRO A 163 -18.32 -8.14 6.55
C PRO A 163 -17.00 -7.43 6.79
N LYS A 164 -17.04 -6.15 7.21
CA LYS A 164 -15.89 -5.34 7.61
C LYS A 164 -14.87 -6.27 8.30
N GLY A 165 -13.79 -6.62 7.58
CA GLY A 165 -12.86 -7.67 7.99
C GLY A 165 -12.47 -8.74 6.96
N LYS A 166 -13.05 -8.82 5.74
CA LYS A 166 -12.72 -9.91 4.77
C LYS A 166 -12.41 -9.54 3.31
N SER A 167 -12.56 -8.28 2.89
CA SER A 167 -12.45 -7.92 1.46
C SER A 167 -11.03 -7.59 0.97
N ALA A 168 -10.06 -7.36 1.85
CA ALA A 168 -8.65 -7.32 1.47
C ALA A 168 -8.10 -8.76 1.46
N PRO A 169 -7.20 -9.15 0.53
CA PRO A 169 -6.42 -10.36 0.73
C PRO A 169 -5.82 -10.27 2.13
N PRO A 170 -5.99 -11.29 3.00
CA PRO A 170 -5.80 -11.17 4.47
C PRO A 170 -4.36 -10.84 4.94
N ASN A 171 -3.49 -10.41 4.03
CA ASN A 171 -2.07 -10.16 4.27
C ASN A 171 -1.57 -8.79 3.75
N VAL A 172 -2.41 -7.92 3.16
CA VAL A 172 -1.98 -6.58 2.71
C VAL A 172 -2.74 -5.45 3.40
N THR A 173 -2.00 -4.40 3.77
CA THR A 173 -2.58 -3.16 4.29
C THR A 173 -3.31 -2.43 3.17
N HIS A 174 -4.49 -1.89 3.46
CA HIS A 174 -5.32 -1.17 2.49
C HIS A 174 -4.61 0.08 1.95
N ASP A 175 -4.01 0.85 2.85
CA ASP A 175 -3.12 1.96 2.51
C ASP A 175 -1.73 1.40 2.12
N SER A 176 -1.39 1.55 0.85
CA SER A 176 -0.13 1.09 0.29
C SER A 176 1.07 1.94 0.71
N CYS A 177 0.83 3.13 1.26
CA CYS A 177 1.84 4.03 1.82
C CYS A 177 2.05 3.88 3.33
N PHE A 178 1.37 2.94 4.01
CA PHE A 178 1.50 2.69 5.45
C PHE A 178 2.96 2.68 5.92
N TRP A 179 3.82 1.93 5.23
CA TRP A 179 5.23 1.83 5.62
C TRP A 179 6.01 3.14 5.45
N ALA A 180 5.61 4.03 4.55
CA ALA A 180 6.24 5.35 4.47
C ALA A 180 5.91 6.18 5.73
N HIS A 181 4.67 6.12 6.22
CA HIS A 181 4.29 6.77 7.47
C HIS A 181 5.06 6.22 8.68
N VAL A 182 5.27 4.90 8.74
CA VAL A 182 6.10 4.26 9.77
C VAL A 182 7.54 4.77 9.74
N GLU A 183 8.16 4.86 8.54
CA GLU A 183 9.54 5.36 8.41
C GLU A 183 9.65 6.83 8.81
N GLU A 184 8.70 7.69 8.41
CA GLU A 184 8.69 9.10 8.84
C GLU A 184 8.50 9.25 10.34
N ALA A 185 7.60 8.48 10.95
CA ALA A 185 7.41 8.48 12.40
C ALA A 185 8.69 8.01 13.13
N ALA A 186 9.40 7.02 12.59
CA ALA A 186 10.67 6.54 13.13
C ALA A 186 11.82 7.56 12.99
N LEU A 187 11.89 8.28 11.87
CA LEU A 187 12.90 9.31 11.63
C LEU A 187 12.79 10.51 12.58
N LYS A 188 11.61 10.75 13.16
CA LYS A 188 11.36 11.84 14.11
C LYS A 188 11.79 11.53 15.54
N LEU A 189 11.88 10.26 15.91
CA LEU A 189 12.21 9.84 17.29
C LEU A 189 13.53 10.43 17.82
N PRO A 190 14.65 10.48 17.06
CA PRO A 190 15.89 11.08 17.55
C PRO A 190 15.77 12.57 17.89
N ASP A 191 14.96 13.30 17.13
CA ASP A 191 14.68 14.72 17.36
C ASP A 191 13.71 14.93 18.54
N LEU A 192 12.79 13.98 18.77
CA LEU A 192 11.94 13.99 19.98
C LEU A 192 12.78 13.78 21.26
N GLU A 193 13.86 13.01 21.19
CA GLU A 193 14.77 12.82 22.32
C GLU A 193 15.67 14.05 22.54
N ASN A 194 16.33 14.51 21.47
CA ASN A 194 17.48 15.43 21.57
C ASN A 194 17.20 16.86 21.08
N GLY A 195 16.02 17.13 20.52
CA GLY A 195 15.67 18.43 19.94
C GLY A 195 15.38 19.52 20.97
N GLY A 196 15.21 20.76 20.51
CA GLY A 196 14.69 21.86 21.33
C GLY A 196 13.18 21.74 21.58
N GLU A 197 12.67 22.37 22.64
CA GLU A 197 11.27 22.16 23.09
C GLU A 197 10.23 22.50 22.00
N ALA A 198 10.42 23.58 21.25
CA ALA A 198 9.52 23.94 20.15
C ALA A 198 9.42 22.84 19.07
N LYS A 199 10.57 22.24 18.72
CA LYS A 199 10.64 21.13 17.76
C LYS A 199 10.04 19.84 18.34
N LYS A 200 10.25 19.60 19.63
CA LYS A 200 9.64 18.45 20.33
C LYS A 200 8.13 18.54 20.31
N GLU A 201 7.57 19.72 20.55
CA GLU A 201 6.12 19.91 20.55
C GLU A 201 5.50 19.69 19.16
N GLU A 202 6.14 20.20 18.11
CA GLU A 202 5.75 19.91 16.72
C GLU A 202 5.76 18.39 16.45
N ILE A 203 6.85 17.70 16.81
CA ILE A 203 6.97 16.26 16.61
C ILE A 203 5.92 15.48 17.43
N ARG A 204 5.63 15.89 18.67
CA ARG A 204 4.57 15.25 19.49
C ARG A 204 3.23 15.32 18.77
N GLN A 205 2.89 16.47 18.20
CA GLN A 205 1.65 16.64 17.46
C GLN A 205 1.61 15.73 16.22
N GLU A 206 2.68 15.69 15.43
CA GLU A 206 2.76 14.82 14.26
C GLU A 206 2.71 13.32 14.61
N LEU A 207 3.27 12.91 15.76
CA LEU A 207 3.17 11.53 16.24
C LEU A 207 1.77 11.20 16.72
N ARG A 208 1.06 12.12 17.38
CA ARG A 208 -0.36 11.94 17.72
C ARG A 208 -1.23 11.76 16.48
N GLU A 209 -0.97 12.52 15.41
CA GLU A 209 -1.66 12.33 14.13
C GLU A 209 -1.38 10.95 13.51
N PHE A 210 -0.13 10.47 13.63
CA PHE A 210 0.21 9.12 13.18
C PHE A 210 -0.50 8.03 14.00
N GLU A 211 -0.67 8.22 15.30
CA GLU A 211 -1.43 7.30 16.15
C GLU A 211 -2.90 7.21 15.76
N ASP A 212 -3.54 8.36 15.55
CA ASP A 212 -4.93 8.44 15.11
C ASP A 212 -5.12 7.76 13.75
N TYR A 213 -4.16 7.98 12.85
CA TYR A 213 -4.10 7.29 11.55
C TYR A 213 -4.03 5.77 11.72
N VAL A 214 -3.12 5.25 12.55
CA VAL A 214 -2.99 3.80 12.78
C VAL A 214 -4.24 3.22 13.41
N MET A 215 -4.83 3.90 14.40
CA MET A 215 -6.06 3.42 15.05
C MET A 215 -7.24 3.39 14.11
N LYS A 216 -7.35 4.35 13.20
CA LYS A 216 -8.36 4.30 12.15
C LYS A 216 -8.21 3.05 11.30
N LEU A 217 -6.98 2.73 10.85
CA LEU A 217 -6.73 1.51 10.07
C LEU A 217 -7.05 0.23 10.85
N VAL A 218 -6.76 0.20 12.15
CA VAL A 218 -7.10 -0.94 13.02
C VAL A 218 -8.62 -1.09 13.15
N ASN A 219 -9.34 -0.01 13.44
CA ASN A 219 -10.79 -0.02 13.63
C ASN A 219 -11.55 -0.41 12.34
N ASP A 220 -11.01 -0.03 11.18
CA ASP A 220 -11.58 -0.36 9.87
C ASP A 220 -11.14 -1.75 9.36
N TYR A 221 -10.33 -2.50 10.12
CA TYR A 221 -9.71 -3.77 9.71
C TYR A 221 -8.90 -3.65 8.41
N TRP A 222 -8.25 -2.50 8.23
CA TRP A 222 -7.48 -2.15 7.04
C TRP A 222 -5.97 -2.31 7.21
N LEU A 223 -5.50 -2.55 8.44
CA LEU A 223 -4.10 -2.82 8.73
C LEU A 223 -3.80 -4.33 8.68
N SER A 224 -2.81 -4.75 7.89
CA SER A 224 -2.39 -6.16 7.88
C SER A 224 -1.89 -6.58 9.27
N PRO A 225 -2.32 -7.74 9.81
CA PRO A 225 -1.82 -8.28 11.08
C PRO A 225 -0.30 -8.47 11.11
N ASP A 226 0.31 -8.68 9.94
CA ASP A 226 1.76 -8.86 9.79
C ASP A 226 2.55 -7.61 10.21
N ALA A 227 1.92 -6.42 10.26
CA ALA A 227 2.52 -5.20 10.81
C ALA A 227 2.87 -5.33 12.30
N PHE A 228 2.17 -6.21 13.04
CA PHE A 228 2.36 -6.43 14.47
C PHE A 228 3.34 -7.56 14.81
N PHE A 229 4.05 -8.13 13.83
CA PHE A 229 5.14 -9.05 14.15
C PHE A 229 6.20 -8.35 15.00
N GLU A 230 6.71 -9.04 16.03
CA GLU A 230 7.59 -8.47 17.05
C GLU A 230 8.81 -7.76 16.45
N GLY A 231 9.38 -8.32 15.38
CA GLY A 231 10.52 -7.77 14.66
C GLY A 231 10.19 -6.77 13.54
N SER A 232 8.93 -6.34 13.40
CA SER A 232 8.54 -5.40 12.35
C SER A 232 9.05 -4.00 12.61
N SER A 233 9.28 -3.21 11.55
CA SER A 233 9.66 -1.79 11.69
C SER A 233 8.61 -0.99 12.49
N PHE A 234 7.32 -1.34 12.37
CA PHE A 234 6.26 -0.72 13.15
C PHE A 234 6.36 -1.05 14.64
N MET A 235 6.59 -2.32 15.00
CA MET A 235 6.76 -2.73 16.41
C MET A 235 8.07 -2.22 17.02
N VAL A 236 9.12 -2.09 16.21
CA VAL A 236 10.37 -1.43 16.62
C VAL A 236 10.13 0.05 16.92
N TRP A 237 9.41 0.76 16.04
CA TRP A 237 9.01 2.15 16.28
C TRP A 237 8.17 2.26 17.56
N TRP A 238 7.14 1.43 17.71
CA TRP A 238 6.24 1.45 18.86
C TRP A 238 7.00 1.29 20.18
N ARG A 239 7.90 0.30 20.30
CA ARG A 239 8.68 0.10 21.54
C ARG A 239 9.50 1.32 21.91
N ARG A 240 10.21 1.91 20.95
CA ARG A 240 11.01 3.12 21.18
C ARG A 240 10.13 4.30 21.57
N TYR A 241 9.02 4.48 20.87
CA TYR A 241 8.09 5.56 21.16
C TYR A 241 7.46 5.42 22.55
N TRP A 242 7.05 4.20 22.92
CA TRP A 242 6.49 3.88 24.23
C TRP A 242 7.47 4.18 25.37
N GLU A 243 8.73 3.78 25.25
CA GLU A 243 9.78 4.11 26.22
C GLU A 243 9.96 5.62 26.40
N MET A 244 9.84 6.41 25.32
CA MET A 244 9.91 7.87 25.41
C MET A 244 8.69 8.44 26.13
N LEU A 245 7.49 8.02 25.75
CA LEU A 245 6.24 8.48 26.38
C LEU A 245 6.23 8.21 27.88
N GLN A 246 6.73 7.05 28.31
CA GLN A 246 6.84 6.68 29.73
C GLN A 246 7.73 7.66 30.53
N ARG A 247 8.70 8.31 29.89
CA ARG A 247 9.63 9.24 30.54
C ARG A 247 9.09 10.67 30.59
N VAL A 248 8.35 11.10 29.56
CA VAL A 248 8.04 12.52 29.34
C VAL A 248 6.57 12.90 29.53
N GLU A 249 5.64 11.96 29.33
CA GLU A 249 4.21 12.22 29.47
C GLU A 249 3.69 11.70 30.82
N PRO A 250 2.62 12.28 31.40
CA PRO A 250 1.93 11.70 32.54
C PRO A 250 1.04 10.52 32.13
N ASP A 251 0.77 9.59 33.06
CA ASP A 251 -0.14 8.45 32.84
C ASP A 251 -1.52 8.90 32.33
N SER A 252 -2.05 10.01 32.84
CA SER A 252 -3.35 10.53 32.44
C SER A 252 -3.44 10.94 30.96
N ASP A 253 -2.37 11.46 30.37
CA ASP A 253 -2.34 11.77 28.93
C ASP A 253 -2.29 10.48 28.11
N ARG A 254 -1.42 9.55 28.52
CA ARG A 254 -1.27 8.24 27.86
C ARG A 254 -2.58 7.45 27.85
N ASP A 255 -3.25 7.36 28.99
CA ASP A 255 -4.49 6.61 29.16
C ASP A 255 -5.68 7.22 28.40
N SER A 256 -5.60 8.50 28.04
CA SER A 256 -6.63 9.17 27.23
C SER A 256 -6.54 8.83 25.74
N ARG A 257 -5.40 8.28 25.27
CA ARG A 257 -5.12 8.04 23.85
C ARG A 257 -5.49 6.61 23.44
N PRO A 258 -6.46 6.41 22.53
CA PRO A 258 -6.92 5.09 22.14
C PRO A 258 -5.81 4.17 21.62
N PHE A 259 -4.89 4.73 20.82
CA PHE A 259 -3.74 3.99 20.29
C PHE A 259 -2.84 3.45 21.40
N ILE A 260 -2.53 4.30 22.37
CA ILE A 260 -1.65 3.96 23.48
C ILE A 260 -2.27 2.87 24.34
N VAL A 261 -3.56 3.00 24.67
CA VAL A 261 -4.28 1.97 25.43
C VAL A 261 -4.34 0.65 24.65
N PHE A 262 -4.62 0.70 23.35
CA PHE A 262 -4.66 -0.47 22.49
C PHE A 262 -3.31 -1.20 22.45
N MET A 263 -2.22 -0.48 22.25
CA MET A 263 -0.89 -1.08 22.11
C MET A 263 -0.29 -1.53 23.45
N SER A 264 -0.45 -0.76 24.51
CA SER A 264 0.13 -1.05 25.83
C SER A 264 -0.56 -2.19 26.59
N LYS A 265 -1.84 -2.46 26.27
CA LYS A 265 -2.61 -3.56 26.86
C LYS A 265 -2.70 -4.78 25.95
N ASP A 266 -1.76 -4.91 25.02
CA ASP A 266 -1.67 -6.01 24.06
C ASP A 266 -2.95 -6.23 23.23
N GLY A 267 -3.74 -5.17 23.01
CA GLY A 267 -4.96 -5.21 22.20
C GLY A 267 -4.70 -5.67 20.76
N TYR A 268 -3.50 -5.43 20.26
CA TYR A 268 -3.06 -5.90 18.95
C TYR A 268 -2.97 -7.44 18.86
N LEU A 269 -2.77 -8.17 19.96
CA LEU A 269 -2.80 -9.64 19.94
C LEU A 269 -4.21 -10.14 19.64
N ASN A 270 -5.23 -9.52 20.23
CA ASN A 270 -6.63 -9.82 19.94
C ASN A 270 -6.98 -9.47 18.49
N TYR A 271 -6.50 -8.31 18.01
CA TYR A 271 -6.66 -7.92 16.61
C TYR A 271 -6.07 -8.96 15.65
N VAL A 272 -4.81 -9.37 15.87
CA VAL A 272 -4.12 -10.39 15.07
C VAL A 272 -4.86 -11.71 15.08
N ASN A 273 -5.36 -12.16 16.24
CA ASN A 273 -6.13 -13.40 16.35
C ASN A 273 -7.49 -13.32 15.65
N SER A 274 -8.14 -12.15 15.65
CA SER A 274 -9.45 -11.95 15.00
C SER A 274 -9.38 -11.86 13.48
N ALA A 275 -8.20 -11.55 12.95
CA ALA A 275 -7.96 -11.35 11.51
C ALA A 275 -7.36 -12.58 10.81
N GLN A 276 -7.10 -13.68 11.54
CA GLN A 276 -6.63 -14.98 11.03
C GLN A 276 -7.80 -15.93 10.77
#